data_AF-A0A937SXJ9-F1
#
_entry.id   AF-A0A937SXJ9-F1
#
_cell.length_a   1.000
_cell.length_b   1.000
_cell.length_c   1.000
_cell.angle_alpha   90.00
_cell.angle_beta   90.00
_cell.angle_gamma   90.00
#
_symmetry.space_group_name_H-M   'P 1'
#
loop_
_entity.id
_entity.type
_entity.pdbx_description
1 polymer ?
#
loop_
_entity_poly.entity_id
_entity_poly.type
_entity_poly.pdbx_seq_one_letter_code
_entity_poly.pdbx_strand_id
1 'polypeptide(L)' 'MHEVKVYDSSGNLKKIISVKALTKRSDQQIQSPSLYNKKGRKAKPMVGKVDEKDLKVASTR' A
#
# COMPACT_ATOMS: atom_id res chain seq x y z
N MET A 1 14.96 -7.29 -19.22
CA MET A 1 13.92 -7.63 -18.21
C MET A 1 12.64 -6.93 -18.61
N HIS A 2 11.48 -7.56 -18.43
CA HIS A 2 10.19 -6.92 -18.74
C HIS A 2 9.59 -6.30 -17.46
N GLU A 3 9.31 -5.02 -17.52
CA GLU A 3 8.72 -4.23 -16.44
C GLU A 3 7.22 -4.08 -16.62
N VAL A 4 6.50 -3.98 -15.51
CA VAL A 4 5.04 -3.82 -15.43
C VAL A 4 4.73 -2.62 -14.55
N LYS A 5 3.99 -1.67 -15.11
CA LYS A 5 3.45 -0.51 -14.37
C LYS A 5 2.18 -0.93 -13.65
N VAL A 6 2.13 -0.69 -12.34
CA VAL A 6 0.96 -0.93 -11.50
C VAL A 6 0.36 0.41 -11.12
N TYR A 7 -0.91 0.59 -11.42
CA TYR A 7 -1.67 1.79 -11.10
C TYR A 7 -2.53 1.56 -9.84
N ASP A 8 -2.86 2.64 -9.14
CA ASP A 8 -3.88 2.61 -8.11
C ASP A 8 -5.30 2.69 -8.69
N SER A 9 -6.32 2.68 -7.82
CA SER A 9 -7.72 2.79 -8.24
C SER A 9 -8.07 4.16 -8.83
N SER A 10 -7.22 5.17 -8.64
CA SER A 10 -7.38 6.51 -9.20
C SER A 10 -6.67 6.66 -10.54
N GLY A 11 -5.99 5.62 -11.03
CA GLY A 11 -5.25 5.63 -12.30
C GLY A 11 -3.84 6.20 -12.20
N ASN A 12 -3.36 6.56 -11.00
CA ASN A 12 -2.01 7.08 -10.81
C ASN A 12 -0.98 5.96 -10.76
N LEU A 13 0.22 6.20 -11.30
CA LEU A 13 1.31 5.23 -11.27
C LEU A 13 1.74 5.00 -9.81
N LYS A 14 1.46 3.81 -9.30
CA LYS A 14 1.77 3.46 -7.91
C LYS A 14 3.16 2.85 -7.77
N LYS A 15 3.55 1.98 -8.70
CA LYS A 15 4.85 1.30 -8.71
C LYS A 15 5.14 0.62 -10.04
N ILE A 16 6.42 0.36 -10.31
CA ILE A 16 6.89 -0.49 -11.41
C ILE A 16 7.44 -1.78 -10.79
N ILE A 17 7.05 -2.94 -11.32
CA ILE A 17 7.48 -4.26 -10.84
C ILE A 17 7.93 -5.13 -12.01
N SER A 18 8.64 -6.22 -11.73
CA SER A 18 8.91 -7.24 -12.75
C SER A 18 7.69 -8.11 -13.02
N VAL A 19 7.61 -8.70 -14.21
CA VAL A 19 6.57 -9.69 -14.56
C VAL A 19 6.53 -10.85 -13.57
N LYS A 20 7.71 -11.35 -13.13
CA LYS A 20 7.80 -12.43 -12.13
C LYS A 20 7.11 -12.05 -10.81
N ALA A 21 7.26 -10.81 -10.38
CA ALA A 21 6.62 -10.31 -9.16
C ALA A 21 5.10 -10.16 -9.32
N LEU A 22 4.61 -9.84 -10.52
CA LEU A 22 3.18 -9.82 -10.83
C LEU A 22 2.57 -11.22 -10.72
N THR A 23 3.17 -12.22 -11.39
CA THR A 23 2.70 -13.61 -11.37
C THR A 23 2.62 -14.15 -9.95
N LYS A 24 3.68 -13.96 -9.15
CA LYS A 24 3.71 -14.40 -7.75
C LYS A 24 2.55 -13.84 -6.92
N ARG A 25 2.13 -12.58 -7.15
CA ARG A 25 0.97 -12.01 -6.46
C ARG A 25 -0.34 -12.64 -6.91
N SER A 26 -0.49 -12.89 -8.21
CA SER A 26 -1.66 -13.58 -8.76
C SER A 26 -1.80 -14.95 -8.13
N ASP A 27 -0.71 -15.71 -8.05
CA ASP A 27 -0.69 -17.05 -7.46
C ASP A 27 -1.10 -16.99 -5.98
N GLN A 28 -0.59 -16.02 -5.22
CA GLN A 28 -0.98 -15.83 -3.81
C GLN A 28 -2.44 -15.47 -3.63
N GLN A 29 -3.02 -14.68 -4.55
CA GLN A 29 -4.44 -14.35 -4.52
C GLN A 29 -5.30 -15.58 -4.80
N ILE A 30 -4.86 -16.47 -5.69
CA ILE A 30 -5.55 -17.72 -6.03
C ILE A 30 -5.41 -18.74 -4.89
N GLN A 31 -4.20 -18.93 -4.34
CA GLN A 31 -3.91 -19.91 -3.30
C GLN A 31 -4.43 -19.50 -1.92
N SER A 32 -4.53 -18.21 -1.64
CA SER A 32 -4.94 -17.69 -0.34
C SER A 32 -5.83 -16.45 -0.47
N PRO A 33 -7.02 -16.58 -1.09
CA PRO A 33 -7.91 -15.46 -1.38
C PRO A 33 -8.41 -14.73 -0.12
N SER A 34 -8.46 -15.41 1.02
CA SER A 34 -8.84 -14.84 2.33
C SER A 34 -7.94 -13.68 2.78
N LEU A 35 -6.65 -13.69 2.42
CA LEU A 35 -5.69 -12.64 2.77
C LEU A 35 -5.95 -11.33 2.01
N TYR A 36 -6.65 -11.40 0.88
CA TYR A 36 -6.89 -10.28 -0.03
C TYR A 36 -8.33 -9.78 0.01
N ASN A 37 -9.28 -10.64 0.40
CA ASN A 37 -10.66 -10.24 0.61
C ASN A 37 -10.77 -9.25 1.79
N LYS A 38 -11.11 -7.98 1.49
CA LYS A 38 -11.33 -6.91 2.49
C LYS A 38 -12.67 -7.04 3.26
N LYS A 39 -13.24 -8.23 3.41
CA LYS A 39 -14.45 -8.39 4.24
C LYS A 39 -14.05 -8.29 5.71
N GLY A 40 -14.41 -7.18 6.35
CA GLY A 40 -14.43 -7.06 7.82
C GLY A 40 -13.13 -6.65 8.51
N ARG A 41 -12.04 -6.31 7.79
CA ARG A 41 -10.91 -5.63 8.45
C ARG A 41 -11.35 -4.22 8.85
N LYS A 42 -11.81 -4.06 10.09
CA LYS A 42 -11.78 -2.77 10.79
C LYS A 42 -10.34 -2.30 10.68
N ALA A 43 -10.06 -1.38 9.75
CA ALA A 43 -8.76 -0.77 9.69
C ALA A 43 -8.53 -0.17 11.08
N LYS A 44 -7.55 -0.68 11.83
CA LYS A 44 -6.98 0.15 12.90
C LYS A 44 -6.54 1.41 12.17
N PRO A 45 -6.97 2.61 12.60
CA PRO A 45 -6.43 3.82 12.01
C PRO A 45 -4.92 3.71 12.19
N MET A 46 -4.20 3.54 11.07
CA MET A 46 -2.79 3.84 11.07
C MET A 46 -2.77 5.34 11.30
N VAL A 47 -2.65 5.73 12.58
CA VAL A 47 -2.24 7.06 12.99
C VAL A 47 -1.09 7.41 12.05
N GLY A 48 -1.29 8.50 11.32
CA GLY A 48 -0.48 8.83 10.17
C GLY A 48 1.00 8.69 10.49
N LYS A 49 1.77 8.25 9.50
CA LYS A 49 3.10 8.81 9.35
C LYS A 49 2.90 10.29 9.03
N VAL A 50 2.62 11.08 10.07
CA VAL A 50 2.86 12.51 10.04
C VAL A 50 4.37 12.63 9.97
N ASP A 51 4.83 13.23 8.88
CA ASP A 51 6.23 13.60 8.72
C ASP A 51 6.68 14.36 9.97
N GLU A 52 7.76 13.85 10.55
CA GLU A 52 8.44 14.31 11.75
C GLU A 52 9.08 15.68 11.52
N LYS A 53 8.30 16.75 11.27
CA LYS A 53 8.84 18.11 11.12
C LYS A 53 8.10 19.28 11.78
N ASP A 54 6.90 19.13 12.34
CA ASP A 54 6.17 20.29 12.89
C ASP A 54 5.88 20.25 14.41
N LEU A 55 6.68 19.51 15.20
CA LEU A 55 6.66 19.60 16.65
C LEU A 55 7.70 20.61 17.16
N LYS A 56 7.46 21.91 16.93
CA LYS A 56 7.99 22.96 17.82
C LYS A 56 7.18 24.24 17.66
N VAL A 57 6.92 24.92 18.77
CA VAL A 57 6.19 26.20 18.94
C VAL A 57 4.70 26.03 19.31
N ALA A 58 4.47 25.46 20.48
CA ALA A 58 3.34 25.84 21.35
C ALA A 58 3.65 25.43 22.80
N SER A 59 4.77 25.92 23.34
CA SER A 59 5.07 25.88 24.78
C SER A 59 6.12 26.94 25.10
N THR A 60 5.70 28.21 25.10
CA THR A 60 6.35 29.30 25.84
C THR A 60 5.50 30.58 25.79
N ARG A 61 4.62 30.72 26.79
CA ARG A 61 4.39 31.91 27.64
C ARG A 61 2.98 31.87 28.21
#